data_AF-H8Z2S6-F1
#
_entry.id   AF-H8Z2S6-F1
#
_cell.length_a   1.000
_cell.length_b   1.000
_cell.length_c   1.000
_cell.angle_alpha   90.00
_cell.angle_beta   90.00
_cell.angle_gamma   90.00
#
_symmetry.space_group_name_H-M   'P 1'
#
loop_
_entity.id
_entity.type
_entity.pdbx_description
1 polymer ?
#
loop_
_entity_poly.entity_id
_entity_poly.type
_entity_poly.pdbx_seq_one_letter_code
_entity_poly.pdbx_strand_id
1 'polypeptide(L)'
;MPSDYSQIRPDHFFSCAEEKTRFNWFAFELASEIDRAVPYGTKRALAKKGYTKESFNKSCIHLARLLQAVVIKKLDGDIPIFEISYVDIEKAFPDLNDKMINKLLNFTAKAWDNLLKVCKTCPTACVTNKDMYSVMFDDESNYS
;
A
#
# COMPACT_ATOMS: atom_id res chain seq x y z
N MET A 1 20.63 -10.03 -3.86
CA MET A 1 19.67 -11.14 -4.05
C MET A 1 18.38 -10.55 -4.60
N PRO A 2 17.64 -11.24 -5.49
CA PRO A 2 16.30 -10.78 -5.88
C PRO A 2 15.43 -10.74 -4.62
N SER A 3 14.72 -9.63 -4.39
CA SER A 3 13.80 -9.52 -3.24
C SER A 3 12.68 -10.55 -3.38
N ASP A 4 12.41 -11.30 -2.31
CA ASP A 4 11.30 -12.26 -2.25
C ASP A 4 9.99 -11.51 -2.00
N TYR A 5 9.09 -11.54 -2.98
CA TYR A 5 7.78 -10.91 -2.89
C TYR A 5 6.67 -11.90 -2.50
N SER A 6 6.99 -13.10 -2.01
CA SER A 6 6.01 -14.06 -1.49
C SER A 6 5.18 -13.47 -0.34
N GLN A 7 5.78 -12.51 0.38
CA GLN A 7 5.17 -11.68 1.41
C GLN A 7 5.45 -10.19 1.14
N ILE A 8 4.66 -9.29 1.72
CA ILE A 8 4.97 -7.86 1.72
C ILE A 8 5.83 -7.60 2.95
N ARG A 9 7.06 -7.11 2.74
CA ARG A 9 8.03 -6.84 3.80
C ARG A 9 8.50 -5.38 3.75
N PRO A 10 8.97 -4.80 4.87
CA PRO A 10 9.39 -3.40 4.91
C PRO A 10 10.56 -3.07 3.97
N ASP A 11 11.48 -4.01 3.75
CA ASP A 11 12.62 -3.86 2.83
C ASP A 11 12.21 -3.72 1.36
N HIS A 12 10.93 -3.92 1.03
CA HIS A 12 10.39 -3.59 -0.29
C HIS A 12 10.16 -2.09 -0.51
N PHE A 13 10.22 -1.27 0.55
CA PHE A 13 9.86 0.15 0.54
C PHE A 13 11.05 1.10 0.64
N PHE A 14 12.28 0.59 0.76
CA PHE A 14 13.51 1.39 0.75
C PHE A 14 14.65 0.62 0.06
N SER A 15 15.58 1.35 -0.53
CA SER A 15 16.80 0.86 -1.16
C SER A 15 18.07 1.38 -0.47
N CYS A 16 17.94 2.47 0.29
CA CYS A 16 18.98 3.07 1.12
C CYS A 16 18.42 3.56 2.45
N ALA A 17 19.30 3.99 3.37
CA ALA A 17 18.90 4.41 4.72
C ALA A 17 18.05 5.69 4.71
N GLU A 18 18.28 6.58 3.75
CA GLU A 18 17.56 7.83 3.56
C GLU A 18 16.08 7.59 3.17
N GLU A 19 15.79 6.45 2.55
CA GLU A 19 14.44 6.04 2.19
C GLU A 19 13.69 5.36 3.35
N LYS A 20 14.31 5.15 4.51
CA LYS A 20 13.64 4.65 5.73
C LYS A 20 12.82 5.75 6.41
N THR A 21 11.91 6.37 5.67
CA THR A 21 11.07 7.46 6.14
C THR A 21 9.77 6.95 6.75
N ARG A 22 9.14 7.74 7.62
CA ARG A 22 7.80 7.42 8.15
C ARG A 22 6.77 7.28 7.04
N PHE A 23 6.95 7.98 5.93
CA PHE A 23 6.03 7.86 4.81
C PHE A 23 6.16 6.55 4.06
N ASN A 24 7.39 6.03 3.91
CA ASN A 24 7.60 4.69 3.36
C ASN A 24 7.12 3.60 4.30
N TRP A 25 7.20 3.82 5.62
CA TRP A 25 6.55 2.93 6.59
C TRP A 25 5.03 2.92 6.42
N PHE A 26 4.41 4.10 6.27
CA PHE A 26 2.98 4.21 6.01
C PHE A 26 2.57 3.47 4.72
N ALA A 27 3.38 3.54 3.66
CA ALA A 27 3.12 2.79 2.42
C ALA A 27 3.23 1.27 2.62
N PHE A 28 4.18 0.81 3.43
CA PHE A 28 4.27 -0.59 3.82
C PHE A 28 3.01 -1.08 4.55
N GLU A 29 2.53 -0.32 5.54
CA GLU A 29 1.31 -0.62 6.27
C GLU A 29 0.10 -0.64 5.34
N LEU A 30 -0.01 0.34 4.44
CA LEU A 30 -1.09 0.42 3.46
C LEU A 30 -1.09 -0.77 2.49
N ALA A 31 0.06 -1.16 1.94
CA ALA A 31 0.15 -2.32 1.06
C ALA A 31 -0.27 -3.61 1.79
N SER A 32 0.13 -3.74 3.06
CA SER A 32 -0.23 -4.87 3.92
C SER A 32 -1.72 -4.89 4.26
N GLU A 33 -2.34 -3.73 4.52
CA GLU A 33 -3.79 -3.60 4.70
C GLU A 33 -4.55 -3.93 3.41
N ILE A 34 -4.04 -3.53 2.23
CA ILE A 34 -4.65 -3.88 0.94
C ILE A 34 -4.62 -5.40 0.73
N ASP A 35 -3.49 -6.08 0.94
CA ASP A 35 -3.44 -7.55 0.85
C ASP A 35 -4.44 -8.20 1.81
N ARG A 36 -4.54 -7.73 3.05
CA ARG A 36 -5.49 -8.26 4.05
C ARG A 36 -6.94 -7.97 3.70
N ALA A 37 -7.24 -6.82 3.11
CA ALA A 37 -8.60 -6.42 2.74
C ALA A 37 -9.16 -7.23 1.56
N VAL A 38 -8.31 -7.72 0.67
CA VAL A 38 -8.73 -8.54 -0.49
C VAL A 38 -9.07 -9.96 -0.03
N PRO A 39 -10.34 -10.43 -0.16
CA PRO A 39 -10.73 -11.76 0.27
C PRO A 39 -10.06 -12.86 -0.53
N TYR A 40 -9.87 -14.02 0.08
CA TYR A 40 -9.28 -15.20 -0.56
C TYR A 40 -9.97 -15.58 -1.88
N GLY A 41 -11.30 -15.48 -1.97
CA GLY A 41 -12.04 -15.74 -3.20
C GLY A 41 -11.66 -14.81 -4.36
N THR A 42 -11.38 -13.54 -4.06
CA THR A 42 -10.88 -12.57 -5.04
C THR A 42 -9.44 -12.87 -5.42
N LYS A 43 -8.56 -13.19 -4.45
CA LYS A 43 -7.17 -13.61 -4.73
C LYS A 43 -7.13 -14.84 -5.65
N ARG A 44 -8.01 -15.82 -5.42
CA ARG A 44 -8.16 -17.00 -6.29
C ARG A 44 -8.63 -16.62 -7.69
N ALA A 45 -9.55 -15.66 -7.83
CA ALA A 45 -10.00 -15.19 -9.13
C ALA A 45 -8.90 -14.42 -9.90
N LEU A 46 -8.06 -13.66 -9.20
CA LEU A 46 -6.88 -13.01 -9.76
C LEU A 46 -5.82 -14.04 -10.19
N ALA A 47 -5.63 -15.11 -9.42
CA ALA A 47 -4.71 -16.19 -9.80
C ALA A 47 -5.10 -16.88 -11.12
N LYS A 48 -6.41 -17.04 -11.38
CA LYS A 48 -6.92 -17.53 -12.69
C LYS A 48 -6.60 -16.57 -13.85
N LYS A 49 -6.23 -15.32 -13.57
CA LYS A 49 -5.82 -14.29 -14.52
C LYS A 49 -4.29 -14.11 -14.56
N GLY A 50 -3.52 -15.01 -13.96
CA GLY A 50 -2.05 -14.98 -13.98
C GLY A 50 -1.41 -14.25 -12.80
N TYR A 51 -2.18 -13.78 -11.81
CA TYR A 51 -1.60 -13.18 -10.61
C TYR A 51 -1.09 -14.27 -9.66
N THR A 52 0.22 -14.46 -9.62
CA THR A 52 0.86 -15.26 -8.56
C THR A 52 0.79 -14.51 -7.23
N LYS A 53 1.12 -15.17 -6.11
CA LYS A 53 1.22 -14.48 -4.82
C LYS A 53 2.23 -13.34 -4.87
N GLU A 54 3.36 -13.56 -5.53
CA GLU A 54 4.38 -12.52 -5.73
C GLU A 54 3.87 -11.35 -6.58
N SER A 55 3.26 -11.60 -7.73
CA SER A 55 2.80 -10.50 -8.59
C SER A 55 1.65 -9.73 -7.95
N PHE A 56 0.77 -10.41 -7.20
CA PHE A 56 -0.24 -9.76 -6.38
C PHE A 56 0.38 -8.84 -5.32
N ASN A 57 1.38 -9.32 -4.56
CA ASN A 57 2.05 -8.51 -3.54
C ASN A 57 2.79 -7.32 -4.16
N LYS A 58 3.47 -7.51 -5.30
CA LYS A 58 4.08 -6.42 -6.07
C LYS A 58 3.06 -5.36 -6.48
N SER A 59 1.87 -5.80 -6.90
CA SER A 59 0.77 -4.91 -7.27
C SER A 59 0.27 -4.10 -6.07
N CYS A 60 0.13 -4.71 -4.89
CA CYS A 60 -0.22 -3.99 -3.65
C CYS A 60 0.85 -2.95 -3.27
N ILE A 61 2.14 -3.31 -3.37
CA ILE A 61 3.27 -2.41 -3.10
C ILE A 61 3.26 -1.24 -4.08
N HIS A 62 3.06 -1.51 -5.37
CA HIS A 62 2.98 -0.48 -6.39
C HIS A 62 1.81 0.46 -6.14
N LEU A 63 0.63 -0.08 -5.82
CA LEU A 63 -0.56 0.71 -5.49
C LEU A 63 -0.33 1.62 -4.28
N ALA A 64 0.26 1.10 -3.20
CA ALA A 64 0.52 1.91 -2.01
C ALA A 64 1.45 3.11 -2.32
N ARG A 65 2.46 2.93 -3.19
CA ARG A 65 3.32 4.01 -3.68
C ARG A 65 2.57 5.04 -4.52
N LEU A 66 1.67 4.61 -5.40
CA LEU A 66 0.82 5.53 -6.17
C LEU A 66 -0.05 6.37 -5.23
N LEU A 67 -0.63 5.75 -4.20
CA LEU A 67 -1.47 6.43 -3.23
C LEU A 67 -0.70 7.39 -2.32
N GLN A 68 0.59 7.18 -2.05
CA GLN A 68 1.44 8.18 -1.38
C GLN A 68 1.43 9.51 -2.15
N ALA A 69 1.52 9.49 -3.48
CA ALA A 69 1.48 10.72 -4.27
C ALA A 69 0.14 11.45 -4.15
N VAL A 70 -0.97 10.72 -4.02
CA VAL A 70 -2.30 11.29 -3.77
C VAL A 70 -2.37 11.93 -2.37
N VAL A 71 -1.78 11.30 -1.35
CA VAL A 71 -1.68 11.87 0.00
C VAL A 71 -0.90 13.18 -0.01
N ILE A 72 0.23 13.24 -0.72
CA ILE A 72 1.02 14.49 -0.85
C ILE A 72 0.15 15.60 -1.45
N LYS A 73 -0.49 15.35 -2.60
CA LYS A 73 -1.41 16.32 -3.23
C LYS A 73 -2.50 16.80 -2.28
N LYS A 74 -3.02 15.89 -1.44
CA LYS A 74 -4.03 16.25 -0.45
C LYS A 74 -3.49 17.14 0.67
N LEU A 75 -2.25 16.89 1.12
CA LEU A 75 -1.57 17.69 2.15
C LEU A 75 -1.16 19.06 1.63
N ASP A 76 -0.72 19.15 0.38
CA ASP A 76 -0.31 20.40 -0.27
C ASP A 76 -1.51 21.28 -0.66
N GLY A 77 -2.72 20.73 -0.58
CA GLY A 77 -3.98 21.44 -0.89
C GLY A 77 -4.37 21.40 -2.37
N ASP A 78 -3.63 20.67 -3.21
CA ASP A 78 -3.89 20.52 -4.65
C ASP A 78 -5.23 19.83 -4.93
N ILE A 79 -5.64 18.93 -4.03
CA ILE A 79 -6.93 18.23 -4.11
C ILE A 79 -7.73 18.38 -2.81
N PRO A 80 -9.06 18.52 -2.91
CA PRO A 80 -9.90 18.76 -1.73
C PRO A 80 -10.05 17.50 -0.86
N ILE A 81 -10.03 16.31 -1.47
CA ILE A 81 -10.21 15.03 -0.80
C ILE A 81 -9.21 14.00 -1.36
N PHE A 82 -8.92 12.97 -0.55
CA PHE A 82 -8.16 11.81 -1.02
C PHE A 82 -9.09 10.93 -1.86
N GLU A 83 -8.69 10.63 -3.09
CA GLU A 83 -9.45 9.80 -4.01
C GLU A 83 -8.60 8.62 -4.49
N ILE A 84 -9.16 7.42 -4.46
CA ILE A 84 -8.55 6.25 -5.06
C ILE A 84 -9.07 6.18 -6.50
N SER A 85 -8.21 6.46 -7.47
CA SER A 85 -8.62 6.50 -8.86
C SER A 85 -8.63 5.10 -9.49
N TYR A 86 -9.54 4.89 -10.46
CA TYR A 86 -9.54 3.70 -11.30
C TYR A 86 -8.18 3.49 -11.98
N VAL A 87 -7.56 4.58 -12.45
CA VAL A 87 -6.29 4.59 -13.16
C VAL A 87 -5.14 4.07 -12.29
N ASP A 88 -5.13 4.39 -11.00
CA ASP A 88 -4.08 3.90 -10.10
C ASP A 88 -4.22 2.40 -9.83
N ILE A 89 -5.45 1.89 -9.75
CA ILE A 89 -5.70 0.45 -9.66
C ILE A 89 -5.27 -0.25 -10.95
N GLU A 90 -5.59 0.29 -12.11
CA GLU A 90 -5.21 -0.29 -13.41
C GLU A 90 -3.69 -0.32 -13.61
N LYS A 91 -2.98 0.76 -13.23
CA LYS A 91 -1.51 0.78 -13.23
C LYS A 91 -0.91 -0.27 -12.31
N ALA A 92 -1.50 -0.44 -11.13
CA ALA A 92 -1.05 -1.44 -10.16
C ALA A 92 -1.39 -2.88 -10.55
N PHE A 93 -2.56 -3.08 -11.16
CA PHE A 93 -3.10 -4.38 -11.54
C PHE A 93 -3.53 -4.36 -13.03
N PRO A 94 -2.57 -4.49 -13.96
CA PRO A 94 -2.85 -4.44 -15.40
C PRO A 94 -3.72 -5.62 -15.87
N ASP A 95 -4.34 -5.45 -17.05
CA ASP A 95 -5.10 -6.47 -17.78
C ASP A 95 -6.31 -7.05 -17.02
N LEU A 96 -6.86 -6.28 -16.09
CA LEU A 96 -8.10 -6.59 -15.39
C LEU A 96 -9.31 -5.98 -16.08
N ASN A 97 -10.48 -6.57 -15.86
CA ASN A 97 -11.73 -5.98 -16.32
C ASN A 97 -12.31 -5.03 -15.26
N ASP A 98 -13.21 -4.14 -15.67
CA ASP A 98 -13.87 -3.15 -14.81
C ASP A 98 -14.45 -3.76 -13.55
N LYS A 99 -15.08 -4.93 -13.66
CA LYS A 99 -15.68 -5.61 -12.51
C LYS A 99 -14.64 -5.97 -11.45
N MET A 100 -13.43 -6.37 -11.84
CA MET A 100 -12.37 -6.68 -10.91
C MET A 100 -11.72 -5.39 -10.37
N ILE A 101 -11.52 -4.39 -11.21
CA ILE A 101 -10.97 -3.09 -10.81
C ILE A 101 -11.89 -2.42 -9.78
N ASN A 102 -13.21 -2.41 -10.01
CA ASN A 102 -14.19 -1.88 -9.04
C ASN A 102 -14.18 -2.63 -7.70
N LYS A 103 -13.91 -3.95 -7.71
CA LYS A 103 -13.72 -4.69 -6.46
C LYS A 103 -12.45 -4.26 -5.73
N LEU A 104 -11.35 -4.12 -6.46
CA LEU A 104 -10.07 -3.68 -5.89
C LEU A 104 -10.16 -2.24 -5.36
N LEU A 105 -10.89 -1.34 -6.04
CA LEU A 105 -11.23 -0.01 -5.51
C LEU A 105 -11.91 -0.10 -4.14
N ASN A 106 -12.96 -0.91 -4.03
CA ASN A 106 -13.68 -1.10 -2.77
C ASN A 106 -12.79 -1.69 -1.65
N PHE A 107 -11.94 -2.67 -1.97
CA PHE A 107 -11.02 -3.25 -0.99
C PHE A 107 -9.94 -2.25 -0.57
N THR A 108 -9.44 -1.43 -1.49
CA THR A 108 -8.44 -0.39 -1.21
C THR A 108 -9.03 0.71 -0.35
N ALA A 109 -10.27 1.14 -0.63
CA ALA A 109 -10.98 2.10 0.22
C ALA A 109 -11.16 1.58 1.65
N LYS A 110 -11.53 0.29 1.79
CA LYS A 110 -11.64 -0.36 3.10
C LYS A 110 -10.29 -0.43 3.83
N ALA A 111 -9.22 -0.79 3.12
CA ALA A 111 -7.87 -0.84 3.68
C ALA A 111 -7.42 0.54 4.18
N TRP A 112 -7.70 1.59 3.39
CA TRP A 112 -7.43 2.97 3.74
C TRP A 112 -8.18 3.40 5.01
N ASP A 113 -9.50 3.15 5.08
CA ASP A 113 -10.31 3.48 6.24
C ASP A 113 -9.85 2.74 7.51
N ASN A 114 -9.43 1.49 7.37
CA ASN A 114 -8.89 0.71 8.48
C ASN A 114 -7.57 1.29 8.98
N LEU A 115 -6.66 1.63 8.06
CA LEU A 115 -5.38 2.25 8.40
C LEU A 115 -5.61 3.58 9.12
N LEU A 116 -6.50 4.44 8.60
CA LEU A 116 -6.81 5.73 9.21
C LEU A 116 -7.39 5.61 10.63
N LYS A 117 -8.18 4.58 10.93
CA LYS A 117 -8.68 4.34 12.30
C LYS A 117 -7.53 4.13 13.27
N VAL A 118 -6.49 3.40 12.86
CA VAL A 118 -5.29 3.16 13.67
C VAL A 118 -4.41 4.41 13.72
N CYS A 119 -4.25 5.12 12.61
CA CYS A 119 -3.41 6.32 12.55
C CYS A 119 -3.89 7.45 13.48
N LYS A 120 -5.19 7.59 13.72
CA LYS A 120 -5.75 8.62 14.63
C LYS A 120 -5.21 8.54 16.05
N THR A 121 -4.85 7.34 16.50
CA THR A 121 -4.32 7.09 17.86
C THR A 121 -2.83 6.81 17.87
N CYS A 122 -2.18 6.74 16.69
CA CYS A 122 -0.78 6.37 16.57
C CYS A 122 0.14 7.57 16.84
N PRO A 123 1.07 7.48 17.81
CA PRO A 123 1.97 8.59 18.15
C PRO A 123 3.00 8.89 17.06
N THR A 124 3.26 7.95 16.15
CA THR A 124 4.25 8.11 15.07
C THR A 124 3.83 9.20 14.08
N ALA A 125 2.53 9.47 13.93
CA ALA A 125 1.98 10.49 13.05
C ALA A 125 2.65 10.49 11.66
N CYS A 126 2.70 9.30 11.03
CA CYS A 126 3.55 9.02 9.88
C CYS A 126 3.37 9.98 8.70
N VAL A 127 2.13 10.41 8.47
CA VAL A 127 1.78 11.34 7.39
C VAL A 127 2.22 12.78 7.70
N THR A 128 2.05 13.24 8.93
CA THR A 128 2.48 14.59 9.35
C THR A 128 4.01 14.69 9.39
N ASN A 129 4.66 13.65 9.88
CA ASN A 129 6.11 13.55 10.03
C ASN A 129 6.77 12.78 8.88
N LYS A 130 6.22 12.91 7.67
CA LYS A 130 6.52 12.06 6.50
C LYS A 130 8.00 11.90 6.19
N ASP A 131 8.78 12.98 6.32
CA ASP A 131 10.20 13.01 5.97
C ASP A 131 11.12 12.58 7.13
N MET A 132 10.57 12.37 8.33
CA MET A 132 11.35 11.88 9.46
C MET A 132 11.74 10.41 9.26
N TYR A 133 12.91 10.06 9.80
CA TYR A 133 13.33 8.67 9.92
C TYR A 133 12.30 7.82 10.69
N SER A 134 12.10 6.59 10.23
CA SER A 134 11.24 5.60 10.87
C SER A 134 12.07 4.49 11.48
N VAL A 135 12.18 4.52 12.82
CA VAL A 135 12.83 3.46 13.61
C VAL A 135 12.16 2.09 13.46
N MET A 136 10.93 2.07 12.94
CA MET A 136 10.18 0.83 12.70
C MET A 136 10.87 -0.10 11.70
N PHE A 137 11.70 0.45 10.80
CA PHE A 137 12.48 -0.36 9.85
C PHE A 137 13.66 -1.09 10.49
N ASP A 138 14.06 -0.75 11.73
CA ASP A 138 15.28 -1.26 12.36
C ASP A 138 15.06 -2.46 13.27
N ASP A 139 13.80 -2.76 13.61
CA ASP A 139 13.44 -3.87 14.48
C ASP A 139 12.42 -4.78 13.77
N GLU A 140 12.85 -6.01 13.50
CA GLU A 140 12.05 -7.04 12.82
C GLU A 140 10.79 -7.43 13.59
N SER A 141 10.74 -7.22 14.91
CA SER A 141 9.55 -7.48 15.72
C SER A 141 8.36 -6.56 15.39
N ASN A 142 8.61 -5.44 14.68
CA ASN A 142 7.56 -4.54 14.22
C ASN A 142 6.75 -5.11 13.04
N TYR A 143 7.20 -6.20 12.42
CA TYR A 143 6.62 -6.74 11.19
C TYR A 143 6.76 -8.27 11.04
N SER A 144 7.01 -8.97 12.15
CA SER A 144 7.01 -10.44 12.27
C SER A 144 5.62 -11.03 12.51
#